data_AF-A0A1C9TCM7-F1
#
_entry.id   AF-A0A1C9TCM7-F1
#
_cell.length_a   1.000
_cell.length_b   1.000
_cell.length_c   1.000
_cell.angle_alpha   90.00
_cell.angle_beta   90.00
_cell.angle_gamma   90.00
#
_symmetry.space_group_name_H-M   'P 1'
#
loop_
_entity.id
_entity.type
_entity.pdbx_description
1 polymer ?
#
loop_
_entity_poly.entity_id
_entity_poly.type
_entity_poly.pdbx_seq_one_letter_code
_entity_poly.pdbx_strand_id
1 'polypeptide(L)'
;MINTNCSSSHNRKALCCKMSVEFDFFLETDKKWFCHFDDDNYVNVPRLVRLLEDYSSQEEWYLGKPSIRAPLEILNRETKPINKGNVSFWFATGGAGFCLSRALALKMVPIASGGKFMSIGEKIRLPDDVTMGYIIEHLLKKPLTVIDQFHSHLEPMKFLRQDSFHDQITFSYSTYSKDEVNVVKLDGFNMRVDPTRFLSLHCFLFPYFPFCPR
;
A
#
# COMPACT_ATOMS: atom_id res chain seq x y z
N MET A 1 17.06 -1.92 -7.04
CA MET A 1 16.00 -2.73 -7.68
C MET A 1 16.25 -4.18 -7.30
N ILE A 2 15.24 -4.89 -6.79
CA ILE A 2 15.35 -6.29 -6.35
C ILE A 2 14.78 -7.17 -7.48
N ASN A 3 15.55 -8.15 -7.96
CA ASN A 3 15.01 -9.14 -8.89
C ASN A 3 14.33 -10.26 -8.10
N THR A 4 13.01 -10.32 -8.18
CA THR A 4 12.21 -11.30 -7.42
C THR A 4 12.16 -12.68 -8.07
N ASN A 5 12.55 -12.80 -9.35
CA ASN A 5 12.31 -13.98 -10.19
C ASN A 5 10.83 -14.43 -10.24
N CYS A 6 9.89 -13.59 -9.83
CA CYS A 6 8.46 -13.82 -9.94
C CYS A 6 7.96 -13.45 -11.35
N SER A 7 6.78 -13.97 -11.74
CA SER A 7 6.12 -13.60 -13.00
C SER A 7 5.90 -12.08 -13.09
N SER A 8 6.09 -11.51 -14.28
CA SER A 8 5.81 -10.09 -14.55
C SER A 8 4.31 -9.76 -14.59
N SER A 9 3.44 -10.76 -14.68
CA SER A 9 1.98 -10.58 -14.71
C SER A 9 1.42 -9.91 -13.45
N HIS A 10 0.29 -9.24 -13.57
CA HIS A 10 -0.48 -8.66 -12.45
C HIS A 10 -1.54 -9.62 -11.87
N ASN A 11 -1.36 -10.94 -12.03
CA ASN A 11 -2.28 -11.90 -11.43
C ASN A 11 -1.96 -12.09 -9.94
N ARG A 12 -2.96 -12.56 -9.17
CA ARG A 12 -2.84 -12.80 -7.72
C ARG A 12 -1.56 -13.53 -7.32
N LYS A 13 -1.24 -14.64 -7.99
CA LYS A 13 -0.08 -15.47 -7.62
C LYS A 13 1.24 -14.71 -7.80
N ALA A 14 1.35 -13.96 -8.89
CA ALA A 14 2.52 -13.17 -9.20
C ALA A 14 2.71 -12.01 -8.22
N LEU A 15 1.63 -11.32 -7.85
CA LEU A 15 1.67 -10.25 -6.85
C LEU A 15 2.02 -10.79 -5.46
N CYS A 16 1.38 -11.89 -5.01
CA CYS A 16 1.76 -12.53 -3.74
C CYS A 16 3.23 -12.99 -3.73
N CYS A 17 3.77 -13.43 -4.87
CA CYS A 17 5.18 -13.79 -4.99
C CYS A 17 6.08 -12.56 -4.80
N LYS A 18 5.80 -11.45 -5.52
CA LYS A 18 6.57 -10.20 -5.41
C LYS A 18 6.54 -9.67 -3.97
N MET A 19 5.35 -9.55 -3.37
CA MET A 19 5.18 -9.12 -1.99
C MET A 19 5.92 -10.03 -0.99
N SER A 20 5.90 -11.35 -1.20
CA SER A 20 6.66 -12.29 -0.35
C SER A 20 8.15 -11.99 -0.40
N VAL A 21 8.70 -11.70 -1.58
CA VAL A 21 10.13 -11.38 -1.74
C VAL A 21 10.48 -10.00 -1.19
N GLU A 22 9.61 -9.00 -1.37
CA GLU A 22 9.78 -7.67 -0.77
C GLU A 22 9.84 -7.75 0.76
N PHE A 23 8.94 -8.54 1.35
CA PHE A 23 8.88 -8.76 2.79
C PHE A 23 10.11 -9.50 3.32
N ASP A 24 10.50 -10.60 2.68
CA ASP A 24 11.70 -11.36 3.06
C ASP A 24 12.97 -10.51 2.93
N PHE A 25 13.09 -9.73 1.84
CA PHE A 25 14.21 -8.80 1.67
C PHE A 25 14.27 -7.76 2.79
N PHE A 26 13.15 -7.18 3.19
CA PHE A 26 13.11 -6.24 4.30
C PHE A 26 13.61 -6.86 5.62
N LEU A 27 13.22 -8.10 5.90
CA LEU A 27 13.64 -8.83 7.10
C LEU A 27 15.16 -9.04 7.17
N GLU A 28 15.82 -9.17 6.02
CA GLU A 28 17.28 -9.28 5.91
C GLU A 28 18.02 -7.95 6.12
N THR A 29 17.30 -6.83 6.11
CA THR A 29 17.87 -5.51 6.41
C THR A 29 17.75 -5.17 7.90
N ASP A 30 18.52 -4.17 8.35
CA ASP A 30 18.37 -3.55 9.69
C ASP A 30 17.40 -2.35 9.71
N LYS A 31 16.51 -2.25 8.71
CA LYS A 31 15.58 -1.11 8.62
C LYS A 31 14.43 -1.25 9.62
N LYS A 32 13.98 -0.08 10.11
CA LYS A 32 12.92 0.05 11.13
C LYS A 32 11.50 -0.09 10.57
N TRP A 33 11.33 0.22 9.30
CA TRP A 33 10.02 0.31 8.65
C TRP A 33 10.08 -0.35 7.27
N PHE A 34 9.10 -1.20 7.00
CA PHE A 34 8.76 -1.69 5.67
C PHE A 34 7.63 -0.81 5.17
N CYS A 35 7.73 -0.23 3.97
CA CYS A 35 6.61 0.43 3.32
C CYS A 35 6.51 -0.05 1.89
N HIS A 36 5.30 -0.42 1.48
CA HIS A 36 4.99 -0.88 0.14
C HIS A 36 4.18 0.19 -0.61
N PHE A 37 4.48 0.35 -1.90
CA PHE A 37 3.85 1.30 -2.82
C PHE A 37 3.87 0.69 -4.23
N ASP A 38 2.82 0.94 -5.00
CA ASP A 38 2.73 0.55 -6.41
C ASP A 38 3.53 1.52 -7.31
N ASP A 39 3.81 1.12 -8.55
CA ASP A 39 4.54 1.94 -9.53
C ASP A 39 3.72 3.13 -10.06
N ASP A 40 2.42 3.15 -9.77
CA ASP A 40 1.51 4.26 -10.03
C ASP A 40 1.32 5.19 -8.80
N ASN A 41 2.12 5.03 -7.75
CA ASN A 41 2.11 5.91 -6.58
C ASN A 41 3.17 7.02 -6.65
N TYR A 42 2.77 8.23 -6.27
CA TYR A 42 3.67 9.32 -5.91
C TYR A 42 3.81 9.36 -4.39
N VAL A 43 5.03 9.34 -3.87
CA VAL A 43 5.29 9.34 -2.42
C VAL A 43 5.95 10.65 -2.00
N ASN A 44 5.27 11.40 -1.13
CA ASN A 44 5.83 12.55 -0.42
C ASN A 44 6.71 12.05 0.74
N VAL A 45 7.95 11.68 0.43
CA VAL A 45 8.88 11.05 1.38
C VAL A 45 9.09 11.88 2.66
N PRO A 46 9.29 13.22 2.62
CA PRO A 46 9.40 14.02 3.83
C PRO A 46 8.18 13.90 4.75
N ARG A 47 6.97 13.87 4.19
CA ARG A 47 5.75 13.70 4.98
C ARG A 47 5.62 12.30 5.56
N LEU A 48 5.99 11.26 4.79
CA LEU A 48 6.05 9.87 5.26
C LEU A 48 6.99 9.74 6.45
N VAL A 49 8.22 10.25 6.35
CA VAL A 49 9.21 10.15 7.43
C VAL A 49 8.70 10.81 8.71
N ARG A 50 8.10 12.01 8.62
CA ARG A 50 7.48 12.68 9.78
C ARG A 50 6.38 11.84 10.43
N LEU A 51 5.52 11.20 9.63
CA LEU A 51 4.51 10.29 10.18
C LEU A 51 5.18 9.15 10.94
N LEU A 52 6.19 8.50 10.35
CA LEU A 52 6.84 7.34 10.95
C LEU A 52 7.63 7.67 12.24
N GLU A 53 7.98 8.94 12.46
CA GLU A 53 8.59 9.43 13.71
C GLU A 53 7.59 9.45 14.87
N ASP A 54 6.29 9.59 14.59
CA ASP A 54 5.23 9.60 15.61
C ASP A 54 4.94 8.20 16.19
N TYR A 55 5.51 7.14 15.59
CA TYR A 55 5.29 5.75 15.99
C TYR A 55 6.61 5.04 16.34
N SER A 56 6.63 4.31 17.45
CA SER A 56 7.80 3.50 17.81
C SER A 56 7.90 2.26 16.93
N SER A 57 9.02 2.10 16.20
CA SER A 57 9.25 0.90 15.39
C SER A 57 9.43 -0.40 16.21
N GLN A 58 9.53 -0.30 17.53
CA GLN A 58 9.60 -1.43 18.47
C GLN A 58 8.21 -1.93 18.90
N GLU A 59 7.16 -1.19 18.55
CA GLU A 59 5.77 -1.58 18.75
C GLU A 59 5.18 -2.11 17.44
N GLU A 60 4.08 -2.86 17.53
CA GLU A 60 3.51 -3.60 16.42
C GLU A 60 2.51 -2.74 15.62
N TRP A 61 3.00 -1.98 14.63
CA TRP A 61 2.20 -1.04 13.84
C TRP A 61 1.96 -1.53 12.42
N TYR A 62 0.69 -1.50 12.01
CA TYR A 62 0.23 -1.62 10.64
C TYR A 62 -0.45 -0.31 10.24
N LEU A 63 0.23 0.51 9.43
CA LEU A 63 -0.21 1.84 9.05
C LEU A 63 -0.65 1.85 7.59
N GLY A 64 -1.81 2.41 7.29
CA GLY A 64 -2.29 2.56 5.92
C GLY A 64 -3.75 2.95 5.87
N LYS A 65 -4.40 2.77 4.72
CA LYS A 65 -5.81 3.15 4.54
C LYS A 65 -6.59 2.06 3.81
N PRO A 66 -7.78 1.67 4.29
CA PRO A 66 -8.66 0.80 3.54
C PRO A 66 -9.43 1.60 2.48
N SER A 67 -9.50 1.09 1.25
CA SER A 67 -10.32 1.66 0.17
C SER A 67 -11.73 1.07 0.09
N ILE A 68 -12.14 0.28 1.10
CA ILE A 68 -13.49 -0.32 1.20
C ILE A 68 -14.26 0.27 2.39
N ARG A 69 -15.60 0.27 2.30
CA ARG A 69 -16.47 0.91 3.32
C ARG A 69 -16.77 0.03 4.53
N ALA A 70 -16.54 -1.27 4.43
CA ALA A 70 -16.80 -2.27 5.45
C ALA A 70 -15.66 -3.30 5.43
N PRO A 71 -15.36 -3.96 6.56
CA PRO A 71 -14.32 -4.99 6.59
C PRO A 71 -14.66 -6.11 5.61
N LEU A 72 -13.64 -6.72 5.02
CA LEU A 72 -13.81 -7.80 4.07
C LEU A 72 -14.29 -9.06 4.79
N GLU A 73 -15.38 -9.65 4.28
CA GLU A 73 -15.89 -10.93 4.77
C GLU A 73 -15.54 -12.08 3.82
N ILE A 74 -14.92 -13.13 4.36
CA ILE A 74 -14.60 -14.35 3.62
C ILE A 74 -15.01 -15.60 4.40
N LEU A 75 -15.23 -16.70 3.68
CA LEU A 75 -15.43 -18.00 4.32
C LEU A 75 -14.16 -18.46 5.03
N ASN A 76 -14.26 -18.84 6.30
CA ASN A 76 -13.13 -19.44 7.01
C ASN A 76 -12.75 -20.79 6.36
N ARG A 77 -11.55 -20.86 5.78
CA ARG A 77 -11.01 -22.07 5.17
C ARG A 77 -10.10 -22.88 6.12
N GLU A 78 -10.00 -22.46 7.38
CA GLU A 78 -9.14 -23.10 8.38
C GLU A 78 -9.85 -24.13 9.26
N THR A 79 -11.17 -24.03 9.41
CA THR A 79 -11.95 -24.90 10.30
C THR A 79 -12.44 -26.17 9.61
N LYS A 80 -12.37 -27.29 10.34
CA LYS A 80 -13.09 -28.53 10.02
C LYS A 80 -14.57 -28.22 9.73
N PRO A 81 -15.27 -29.01 8.89
CA PRO A 81 -16.57 -28.69 8.28
C PRO A 81 -17.73 -28.31 9.23
N ILE A 82 -17.54 -28.41 10.55
CA ILE A 82 -18.56 -28.20 11.58
C ILE A 82 -18.66 -26.72 12.00
N ASN A 83 -17.62 -25.90 11.84
CA ASN A 83 -17.61 -24.47 12.20
C ASN A 83 -17.18 -23.57 11.02
N LYS A 84 -17.96 -23.55 9.94
CA LYS A 84 -17.77 -22.60 8.82
C LYS A 84 -18.26 -21.21 9.18
N GLY A 85 -17.57 -20.52 10.09
CA GLY A 85 -17.81 -19.10 10.34
C GLY A 85 -17.29 -18.24 9.19
N ASN A 86 -17.87 -17.06 9.01
CA ASN A 86 -17.23 -16.01 8.21
C ASN A 86 -16.10 -15.37 9.02
N VAL A 87 -15.06 -14.94 8.32
CA VAL A 87 -13.98 -14.12 8.85
C VAL A 87 -14.16 -12.70 8.33
N SER A 88 -14.12 -11.72 9.22
CA SER A 88 -14.20 -10.30 8.89
C SER A 88 -12.90 -9.60 9.33
N PHE A 89 -12.29 -8.80 8.46
CA PHE A 89 -11.04 -8.08 8.74
C PHE A 89 -10.84 -6.88 7.81
N TRP A 90 -10.09 -5.88 8.27
CA TRP A 90 -9.62 -4.79 7.42
C TRP A 90 -8.28 -5.11 6.75
N PHE A 91 -7.94 -4.34 5.72
CA PHE A 91 -6.62 -4.37 5.09
C PHE A 91 -6.31 -2.97 4.56
N ALA A 92 -5.03 -2.59 4.58
CA ALA A 92 -4.58 -1.41 3.87
C ALA A 92 -4.53 -1.73 2.37
N THR A 93 -5.09 -0.86 1.54
CA THR A 93 -5.10 -1.05 0.09
C THR A 93 -3.70 -0.85 -0.48
N GLY A 94 -3.19 -1.84 -1.23
CA GLY A 94 -1.82 -1.82 -1.77
C GLY A 94 -1.52 -0.57 -2.59
N GLY A 95 -2.42 -0.21 -3.51
CA GLY A 95 -2.29 0.99 -4.33
C GLY A 95 -2.52 2.33 -3.64
N ALA A 96 -2.81 2.35 -2.33
CA ALA A 96 -2.66 3.57 -1.52
C ALA A 96 -1.28 3.66 -0.87
N GLY A 97 -0.62 2.52 -0.71
CA GLY A 97 0.57 2.33 0.11
C GLY A 97 0.25 1.99 1.56
N PHE A 98 1.16 1.26 2.20
CA PHE A 98 1.08 0.92 3.61
C PHE A 98 2.46 0.71 4.22
N CYS A 99 2.56 0.78 5.54
CA CYS A 99 3.80 0.55 6.28
C CYS A 99 3.62 -0.43 7.45
N LEU A 100 4.65 -1.22 7.71
CA LEU A 100 4.78 -2.12 8.85
C LEU A 100 6.01 -1.75 9.67
N SER A 101 5.85 -1.72 10.99
CA SER A 101 7.01 -1.60 11.89
C SER A 101 7.84 -2.88 11.88
N ARG A 102 9.14 -2.77 12.20
CA ARG A 102 10.02 -3.93 12.33
C ARG A 102 9.50 -4.94 13.35
N ALA A 103 8.97 -4.49 14.49
CA ALA A 103 8.41 -5.39 15.50
C ALA A 103 7.23 -6.22 14.96
N LEU A 104 6.31 -5.61 14.20
CA LEU A 104 5.22 -6.34 13.57
C LEU A 104 5.73 -7.31 12.50
N ALA A 105 6.66 -6.87 11.64
CA ALA A 105 7.24 -7.73 10.61
C ALA A 105 7.95 -8.95 11.21
N LEU A 106 8.72 -8.78 12.29
CA LEU A 106 9.36 -9.90 13.00
C LEU A 106 8.33 -10.88 13.57
N LYS A 107 7.21 -10.37 14.10
CA LYS A 107 6.10 -11.21 14.58
C LYS A 107 5.43 -12.00 13.45
N MET A 108 5.45 -11.49 12.23
CA MET A 108 4.90 -12.16 11.05
C MET A 108 5.83 -13.25 10.49
N VAL A 109 7.12 -13.28 10.83
CA VAL A 109 8.11 -14.24 10.30
C VAL A 109 7.64 -15.71 10.31
N PRO A 110 7.08 -16.24 11.42
CA PRO A 110 6.66 -17.64 11.45
C PRO A 110 5.54 -17.97 10.45
N ILE A 111 4.78 -16.97 10.00
CA ILE A 111 3.53 -17.11 9.22
C ILE A 111 3.69 -16.61 7.76
N ALA A 112 4.52 -15.60 7.52
CA ALA A 112 4.63 -14.93 6.22
C ALA A 112 5.97 -15.20 5.51
N SER A 113 7.07 -15.35 6.24
CA SER A 113 8.41 -15.45 5.64
C SER A 113 8.69 -16.84 5.04
N GLY A 114 9.62 -16.89 4.07
CA GLY A 114 10.09 -18.14 3.47
C GLY A 114 9.03 -18.80 2.58
N GLY A 115 8.30 -17.98 1.81
CA GLY A 115 7.25 -18.44 0.89
C GLY A 115 5.91 -18.81 1.52
N LYS A 116 5.76 -18.69 2.85
CA LYS A 116 4.48 -18.94 3.53
C LYS A 116 3.41 -17.92 3.16
N PHE A 117 3.79 -16.66 2.92
CA PHE A 117 2.88 -15.64 2.42
C PHE A 117 2.15 -16.08 1.15
N MET A 118 2.89 -16.62 0.16
CA MET A 118 2.31 -17.17 -1.07
C MET A 118 1.32 -18.31 -0.79
N SER A 119 1.68 -19.19 0.15
CA SER A 119 0.83 -20.34 0.54
C SER A 119 -0.50 -19.88 1.13
N ILE A 120 -0.48 -18.83 1.96
CA ILE A 120 -1.70 -18.23 2.52
C ILE A 120 -2.52 -17.56 1.41
N GLY A 121 -1.91 -16.75 0.55
CA GLY A 121 -2.60 -16.09 -0.56
C GLY A 121 -3.31 -17.08 -1.49
N GLU A 122 -2.71 -18.24 -1.76
CA GLU A 122 -3.33 -19.33 -2.51
C GLU A 122 -4.48 -20.01 -1.75
N LYS A 123 -4.31 -20.22 -0.44
CA LYS A 123 -5.33 -20.82 0.43
C LYS A 123 -6.60 -19.96 0.47
N ILE A 124 -6.47 -18.66 0.69
CA ILE A 124 -7.61 -17.73 0.79
C ILE A 124 -8.08 -17.22 -0.58
N ARG A 125 -7.24 -17.34 -1.62
CA ARG A 125 -7.49 -16.90 -3.01
C ARG A 125 -7.69 -15.38 -3.16
N LEU A 126 -7.06 -14.58 -2.31
CA LEU A 126 -7.16 -13.12 -2.31
C LEU A 126 -5.85 -12.46 -2.76
N PRO A 127 -5.89 -11.20 -3.25
CA PRO A 127 -4.70 -10.41 -3.58
C PRO A 127 -3.70 -10.30 -2.42
N ASP A 128 -2.51 -9.83 -2.73
CA ASP A 128 -1.39 -9.67 -1.81
C ASP A 128 -1.66 -8.68 -0.67
N ASP A 129 -2.22 -7.51 -0.95
CA ASP A 129 -2.61 -6.54 0.09
C ASP A 129 -3.67 -7.10 1.05
N VAL A 130 -4.68 -7.80 0.51
CA VAL A 130 -5.69 -8.50 1.30
C VAL A 130 -5.07 -9.66 2.09
N THR A 131 -4.09 -10.37 1.52
CA THR A 131 -3.35 -11.44 2.21
C THR A 131 -2.55 -10.88 3.38
N MET A 132 -1.91 -9.72 3.19
CA MET A 132 -1.21 -8.99 4.24
C MET A 132 -2.17 -8.62 5.38
N GLY A 133 -3.33 -8.03 5.04
CA GLY A 133 -4.39 -7.75 6.02
C GLY A 133 -4.90 -9.00 6.73
N TYR A 134 -5.14 -10.09 6.02
CA TYR A 134 -5.58 -11.35 6.64
C TYR A 134 -4.56 -11.87 7.67
N ILE A 135 -3.27 -11.83 7.35
CA ILE A 135 -2.23 -12.26 8.30
C ILE A 135 -2.22 -11.34 9.54
N ILE A 136 -2.26 -10.03 9.35
CA ILE A 136 -2.07 -9.06 10.44
C ILE A 136 -3.34 -8.94 11.30
N GLU A 137 -4.48 -8.63 10.69
CA GLU A 137 -5.74 -8.38 11.37
C GLU A 137 -6.38 -9.68 11.88
N HIS A 138 -6.46 -10.69 11.01
CA HIS A 138 -7.16 -11.92 11.39
C HIS A 138 -6.28 -12.89 12.17
N LEU A 139 -5.06 -13.21 11.71
CA LEU A 139 -4.22 -14.22 12.39
C LEU A 139 -3.50 -13.62 13.61
N LEU A 140 -2.91 -12.43 13.48
CA LEU A 140 -2.13 -11.80 14.56
C LEU A 140 -2.94 -10.89 15.49
N LYS A 141 -4.21 -10.61 15.16
CA LYS A 141 -5.11 -9.73 15.94
C LYS A 141 -4.51 -8.34 16.14
N LYS A 142 -3.90 -7.81 15.08
CA LYS A 142 -3.31 -6.46 15.06
C LYS A 142 -4.16 -5.56 14.16
N PRO A 143 -4.85 -4.55 14.73
CA PRO A 143 -5.71 -3.70 13.93
C PRO A 143 -4.89 -2.80 13.01
N LEU A 144 -5.43 -2.54 11.83
CA LEU A 144 -4.97 -1.50 10.93
C LEU A 144 -5.15 -0.13 11.61
N THR A 145 -4.05 0.61 11.72
CA THR A 145 -4.07 2.01 12.10
C THR A 145 -4.33 2.82 10.84
N VAL A 146 -5.53 3.40 10.76
CA VAL A 146 -5.96 4.19 9.60
C VAL A 146 -5.22 5.51 9.55
N ILE A 147 -4.55 5.77 8.43
CA ILE A 147 -3.85 7.01 8.12
C ILE A 147 -4.48 7.61 6.87
N ASP A 148 -5.24 8.69 7.04
CA ASP A 148 -6.04 9.30 5.98
C ASP A 148 -5.22 9.90 4.83
N GLN A 149 -3.93 10.14 5.07
CA GLN A 149 -2.99 10.75 4.12
C GLN A 149 -2.45 9.80 3.05
N PHE A 150 -2.78 8.51 3.11
CA PHE A 150 -2.53 7.58 2.01
C PHE A 150 -3.72 7.59 1.03
N HIS A 151 -3.47 7.59 -0.28
CA HIS A 151 -4.50 7.73 -1.31
C HIS A 151 -4.27 6.78 -2.48
N SER A 152 -5.27 5.96 -2.77
CA SER A 152 -5.30 5.05 -3.93
C SER A 152 -6.09 5.67 -5.08
N HIS A 153 -5.79 5.28 -6.33
CA HIS A 153 -6.61 5.63 -7.48
C HIS A 153 -8.04 5.05 -7.44
N LEU A 154 -8.39 4.25 -6.42
CA LEU A 154 -9.78 3.88 -6.09
C LEU A 154 -10.57 5.03 -5.46
N GLU A 155 -9.88 6.08 -5.01
CA GLU A 155 -10.48 7.33 -4.55
C GLU A 155 -10.48 8.37 -5.68
N PRO A 156 -11.48 9.24 -5.78
CA PRO A 156 -11.49 10.34 -6.75
C PRO A 156 -10.41 11.39 -6.41
N MET A 157 -9.23 11.30 -7.03
CA MET A 157 -8.06 12.16 -6.79
C MET A 157 -8.37 13.65 -6.97
N LYS A 158 -9.33 13.98 -7.83
CA LYS A 158 -9.81 15.36 -8.06
C LYS A 158 -10.42 16.04 -6.81
N PHE A 159 -10.79 15.26 -5.78
CA PHE A 159 -11.36 15.80 -4.54
C PHE A 159 -10.33 16.07 -3.46
N LEU A 160 -9.07 15.66 -3.66
CA LEU A 160 -7.99 16.10 -2.79
C LEU A 160 -7.80 17.61 -2.97
N ARG A 161 -7.89 18.34 -1.86
CA ARG A 161 -7.77 19.78 -1.89
C ARG A 161 -6.30 20.18 -1.96
N GLN A 162 -5.99 21.10 -2.88
CA GLN A 162 -4.61 21.53 -3.15
C GLN A 162 -3.92 22.12 -1.92
N ASP A 163 -4.66 22.81 -1.04
CA ASP A 163 -4.16 23.35 0.23
C ASP A 163 -3.62 22.28 1.18
N SER A 164 -4.08 21.03 1.02
CA SER A 164 -3.67 19.89 1.85
C SER A 164 -2.55 19.04 1.25
N PHE A 165 -2.07 19.34 0.04
CA PHE A 165 -1.15 18.45 -0.69
C PHE A 165 0.18 18.20 0.06
N HIS A 166 0.72 19.21 0.74
CA HIS A 166 1.94 19.04 1.54
C HIS A 166 1.77 18.08 2.72
N ASP A 167 0.54 17.89 3.18
CA ASP A 167 0.20 17.02 4.30
C ASP A 167 -0.09 15.58 3.86
N GLN A 168 -0.31 15.33 2.57
CA GLN A 168 -0.56 13.99 2.04
C GLN A 168 0.74 13.19 1.89
N ILE A 169 0.65 11.88 2.09
CA ILE A 169 1.78 10.95 2.02
C ILE A 169 1.88 10.34 0.63
N THR A 170 0.76 9.82 0.11
CA THR A 170 0.72 9.25 -1.23
C THR A 170 -0.33 9.91 -2.09
N PHE A 171 -0.10 9.84 -3.39
CA PHE A 171 -1.10 10.10 -4.41
C PHE A 171 -1.00 8.96 -5.42
N SER A 172 -2.05 8.73 -6.19
CA SER A 172 -2.06 7.73 -7.25
C SER A 172 -2.73 8.29 -8.49
N TYR A 173 -2.70 7.54 -9.57
CA TYR A 173 -3.47 7.85 -10.78
C TYR A 173 -4.02 6.58 -11.41
N SER A 174 -5.10 6.73 -12.18
CA SER A 174 -5.55 5.66 -13.09
C SER A 174 -6.09 6.25 -14.39
N THR A 175 -5.98 5.46 -15.46
CA THR A 175 -6.54 5.82 -16.77
C THR A 175 -7.57 4.75 -17.14
N TYR A 176 -8.86 5.10 -17.08
CA TYR A 176 -9.94 4.17 -17.42
C TYR A 176 -10.24 4.18 -18.92
N SER A 177 -10.15 5.34 -19.55
CA SER A 177 -10.29 5.53 -20.99
C SER A 177 -9.49 6.76 -21.44
N LYS A 178 -9.48 7.06 -22.76
CA LYS A 178 -8.78 8.25 -23.28
C LYS A 178 -9.26 9.57 -22.65
N ASP A 179 -10.53 9.64 -22.25
CA ASP A 179 -11.16 10.86 -21.74
C ASP A 179 -11.47 10.81 -20.24
N GLU A 180 -11.27 9.65 -19.59
CA GLU A 180 -11.53 9.45 -18.16
C GLU A 180 -10.25 9.05 -17.43
N VAL A 181 -9.60 10.07 -16.87
CA VAL A 181 -8.41 9.94 -16.03
C VAL A 181 -8.74 10.33 -14.59
N ASN A 182 -8.30 9.50 -13.66
CA ASN A 182 -8.34 9.83 -12.24
C ASN A 182 -6.96 10.35 -11.83
N VAL A 183 -6.84 11.66 -11.74
CA VAL A 183 -5.60 12.36 -11.36
C VAL A 183 -5.92 13.50 -10.42
N VAL A 184 -4.91 13.96 -9.68
CA VAL A 184 -5.03 15.13 -8.81
C VAL A 184 -5.38 16.38 -9.63
N LYS A 185 -6.25 17.23 -9.09
CA LYS A 185 -6.60 18.51 -9.73
C LYS A 185 -5.52 19.54 -9.40
N LEU A 186 -4.64 19.80 -10.35
CA LEU A 186 -3.51 20.70 -10.18
C LEU A 186 -3.11 21.36 -11.51
N ASP A 187 -2.94 22.68 -11.48
CA ASP A 187 -2.34 23.44 -12.58
C ASP A 187 -0.83 23.18 -12.63
N GLY A 188 -0.26 23.15 -13.85
CA GLY A 188 1.15 22.85 -14.03
C GLY A 188 1.48 22.51 -15.48
N PHE A 189 2.27 21.45 -15.68
CA PHE A 189 2.68 21.01 -17.01
C PHE A 189 1.47 20.68 -17.89
N ASN A 190 1.65 20.71 -19.21
CA ASN A 190 0.62 20.28 -20.15
C ASN A 190 0.29 18.78 -19.97
N MET A 191 -0.98 18.38 -20.11
CA MET A 191 -1.43 16.98 -19.99
C MET A 191 -0.73 16.01 -20.96
N ARG A 192 -0.22 16.50 -22.10
CA ARG A 192 0.56 15.68 -23.03
C ARG A 192 1.94 15.31 -22.48
N VAL A 193 2.50 16.15 -21.60
CA VAL A 193 3.82 15.96 -20.97
C VAL A 193 3.68 15.24 -19.64
N ASP A 194 2.62 15.55 -18.88
CA ASP A 194 2.42 15.06 -17.52
C ASP A 194 0.99 14.49 -17.35
N PRO A 195 0.64 13.39 -18.04
CA PRO A 195 -0.71 12.85 -18.01
C PRO A 195 -1.14 12.34 -16.62
N THR A 196 -0.18 11.97 -15.77
CA THR A 196 -0.44 11.48 -14.39
C THR A 196 -0.55 12.60 -13.36
N ARG A 197 -0.17 13.83 -13.74
CA ARG A 197 -0.01 15.00 -12.86
C ARG A 197 1.12 14.91 -11.85
N PHE A 198 1.95 13.86 -11.89
CA PHE A 198 3.03 13.68 -10.91
C PHE A 198 4.16 14.69 -11.08
N LEU A 199 4.45 15.14 -12.30
CA LEU A 199 5.48 16.16 -12.49
C LEU A 199 5.02 17.52 -11.98
N SER A 200 3.75 17.87 -12.22
CA SER A 200 3.11 19.07 -11.68
C SER A 200 3.05 19.01 -10.16
N LEU A 201 2.64 17.86 -9.60
CA LEU A 201 2.60 17.64 -8.16
C LEU A 201 3.99 17.75 -7.52
N HIS A 202 5.01 17.20 -8.16
CA HIS A 202 6.38 17.31 -7.69
C HIS A 202 6.82 18.76 -7.60
N CYS A 203 6.53 19.56 -8.62
CA CYS A 203 6.88 20.98 -8.63
C CYS A 203 6.04 21.81 -7.66
N PHE A 204 4.80 21.41 -7.40
CA PHE A 204 3.99 22.01 -6.34
C PHE A 204 4.61 21.75 -4.96
N LEU A 205 5.03 20.51 -4.67
CA LEU A 205 5.60 20.14 -3.38
C LEU A 205 7.04 20.64 -3.19
N PHE A 206 7.81 20.70 -4.28
CA PHE A 206 9.25 20.98 -4.28
C PHE A 206 9.61 21.96 -5.40
N PRO A 207 9.21 23.25 -5.29
CA PRO A 207 9.33 24.23 -6.38
C PRO A 207 10.77 24.64 -6.70
N TYR A 208 11.73 24.24 -5.88
CA TYR A 208 13.15 24.60 -6.01
C TYR A 208 13.89 23.80 -7.09
N PHE A 209 13.27 22.78 -7.69
CA PHE A 209 13.93 22.01 -8.75
C PHE A 209 13.99 22.79 -10.08
N PRO A 210 15.12 22.78 -10.81
CA PRO A 210 15.30 23.61 -12.01
C PRO A 210 14.34 23.34 -13.16
N PHE A 211 13.77 22.13 -13.25
CA PHE A 211 12.83 21.76 -14.30
C PHE A 211 11.40 22.22 -13.99
N CYS A 212 11.14 22.77 -12.81
CA CYS A 212 9.82 23.23 -12.43
C CYS A 212 9.48 24.55 -13.14
N PRO A 213 8.28 24.65 -13.74
CA PRO A 213 7.83 25.89 -14.35
C PRO A 213 7.72 26.96 -13.27
N ARG A 214 8.19 28.16 -13.60
CA ARG A 214 8.09 29.35 -12.74
C ARG A 214 6.81 30.12 -13.02
#